data_AF-A0A4U9IAZ5-F1
#
_entry.id   AF-A0A4U9IAZ5-F1
#
_cell.length_a   1.000
_cell.length_b   1.000
_cell.length_c   1.000
_cell.angle_alpha   90.00
_cell.angle_beta   90.00
_cell.angle_gamma   90.00
#
_symmetry.space_group_name_H-M   'P 1'
#
loop_
_entity.id
_entity.type
_entity.pdbx_description
1 polymer ?
#
loop_
_entity_poly.entity_id
_entity_poly.type
_entity_poly.pdbx_seq_one_letter_code
_entity_poly.pdbx_strand_id
1 'polypeptide(L)'
;MVVEHDPVFGPLIMLGEGGVEWRPEEQAVVALPPLNMNLARYLVIQGIKSKKIRGRSALRSLDIAALSQFLVQVSNLIIDSPEIQRLDIHPLLASGSELTALDVTMDVAAFTGDRESRLAIRPYPHQLEEWVEMKNGEQSLFRPILPEDEPQLQRFIAQVTKEDLYYRYFSEINEFTHEDLANMTQIDYDREMAFVAVRRTDEGDEILGVTRAISDPDNVDAEFAVLVRSDLKGLGLGRRLLEKLIGYTRDHGLIRLNGITMPNNRGMIALARKLGFTVDVQLEDGIVGLTLALMSTGKQE
;
A
#
# COMPACT_ATOMS: atom_id res chain seq x y z
N MET A 1 -8.43 22.91 13.23
CA MET A 1 -7.78 21.96 12.31
C MET A 1 -8.18 22.41 10.92
N VAL A 2 -7.25 22.49 10.00
CA VAL A 2 -7.53 22.91 8.61
C VAL A 2 -6.97 21.88 7.65
N VAL A 3 -7.67 21.69 6.54
CA VAL A 3 -7.18 21.00 5.35
C VAL A 3 -7.03 22.03 4.23
N GLU A 4 -5.85 22.09 3.62
CA GLU A 4 -5.57 22.91 2.43
C GLU A 4 -4.95 22.05 1.33
N HIS A 5 -5.06 22.50 0.08
CA HIS A 5 -4.40 21.86 -1.06
C HIS A 5 -3.10 22.58 -1.40
N ASP A 6 -1.99 21.85 -1.30
CA ASP A 6 -0.68 22.26 -1.80
C ASP A 6 -0.51 21.84 -3.27
N PRO A 7 0.10 22.67 -4.14
CA PRO A 7 0.28 22.36 -5.55
C PRO A 7 1.18 21.15 -5.84
N VAL A 8 2.06 20.78 -4.90
CA VAL A 8 3.03 19.68 -5.06
C VAL A 8 2.58 18.44 -4.30
N PHE A 9 2.16 18.60 -3.05
CA PHE A 9 1.85 17.48 -2.16
C PHE A 9 0.37 17.09 -2.14
N GLY A 10 -0.50 17.90 -2.74
CA GLY A 10 -1.94 17.71 -2.67
C GLY A 10 -2.52 18.12 -1.31
N PRO A 11 -3.55 17.42 -0.80
CA PRO A 11 -4.15 17.80 0.48
C PRO A 11 -3.15 17.69 1.64
N LEU A 12 -3.18 18.66 2.54
CA LEU A 12 -2.39 18.71 3.77
C LEU A 12 -3.32 18.95 4.96
N ILE A 13 -3.10 18.24 6.06
CA ILE A 13 -3.80 18.46 7.33
C ILE A 13 -2.90 19.25 8.28
N MET A 14 -3.44 20.37 8.77
CA MET A 14 -2.85 21.24 9.76
C MET A 14 -3.61 21.12 11.08
N LEU A 15 -2.92 20.63 12.11
CA LEU A 15 -3.47 20.41 13.45
C LEU A 15 -2.76 21.28 14.49
N GLY A 16 -3.51 22.12 15.20
CA GLY A 16 -2.99 23.01 16.23
C GLY A 16 -4.07 23.43 17.22
N GLU A 17 -3.66 24.10 18.28
CA GLU A 17 -4.53 24.64 19.32
C GLU A 17 -5.35 25.82 18.78
N GLY A 18 -6.67 25.78 19.00
CA GLY A 18 -7.57 26.85 18.59
C GLY A 18 -7.41 28.11 19.46
N GLY A 19 -7.49 29.27 18.83
CA GLY A 19 -7.32 30.57 19.48
C GLY A 19 -7.76 31.72 18.57
N VAL A 20 -7.93 32.91 19.14
CA VAL A 20 -8.48 34.09 18.42
C VAL A 20 -7.57 34.56 17.28
N GLU A 21 -6.26 34.35 17.38
CA GLU A 21 -5.26 34.63 16.35
C GLU A 21 -4.54 33.35 15.92
N TRP A 22 -5.31 32.36 15.48
CA TRP A 22 -4.74 31.10 14.99
C TRP A 22 -4.04 31.32 13.64
N ARG A 23 -2.73 31.05 13.60
CA ARG A 23 -1.90 31.07 12.38
C ARG A 23 -1.42 29.64 12.07
N PRO A 24 -2.09 28.90 11.17
CA PRO A 24 -1.76 27.50 10.91
C PRO A 24 -0.28 27.28 10.58
N GLU A 25 0.31 28.15 9.77
CA GLU A 25 1.71 28.08 9.32
C GLU A 25 2.73 28.07 10.47
N GLU A 26 2.44 28.77 11.56
CA GLU A 26 3.34 28.89 12.71
C GLU A 26 2.91 28.03 13.89
N GLN A 27 1.63 27.68 13.98
CA GLN A 27 1.01 27.13 15.20
C GLN A 27 0.40 25.73 15.02
N ALA A 28 0.52 25.14 13.83
CA ALA A 28 0.11 23.77 13.58
C ALA A 28 1.30 22.82 13.37
N VAL A 29 1.08 21.55 13.63
CA VAL A 29 1.82 20.47 12.96
C VAL A 29 1.14 20.17 11.63
N VAL A 30 1.95 19.93 10.60
CA VAL A 30 1.49 19.70 9.23
C VAL A 30 1.87 18.27 8.83
N ALA A 31 0.95 17.57 8.18
CA ALA A 31 1.21 16.27 7.56
C ALA A 31 0.31 16.05 6.36
N LEU A 32 0.68 15.08 5.51
CA LEU A 32 -0.26 14.48 4.58
C LEU A 32 -1.44 13.85 5.37
N PRO A 33 -2.63 13.70 4.76
CA PRO A 33 -3.77 13.04 5.38
C PRO A 33 -3.38 11.66 5.93
N PRO A 34 -3.42 11.44 7.25
CA PRO A 34 -3.05 10.14 7.82
C PRO A 34 -4.02 9.05 7.39
N LEU A 35 -3.51 8.09 6.62
CA LEU A 35 -4.28 6.99 6.05
C LEU A 35 -4.58 5.86 7.04
N ASN A 36 -3.93 5.86 8.21
CA ASN A 36 -4.15 4.87 9.25
C ASN A 36 -3.98 5.45 10.66
N MET A 37 -4.35 4.66 11.66
CA MET A 37 -4.30 5.05 13.08
C MET A 37 -2.89 5.34 13.57
N ASN A 38 -1.86 4.70 13.01
CA ASN A 38 -0.47 4.91 13.42
C ASN A 38 0.05 6.28 12.98
N LEU A 39 -0.19 6.67 11.71
CA LEU A 39 0.16 7.98 11.18
C LEU A 39 -0.60 9.10 11.89
N ALA A 40 -1.91 8.91 12.13
CA ALA A 40 -2.73 9.88 12.85
C ALA A 40 -2.26 10.06 14.29
N ARG A 41 -1.97 8.96 14.99
CA ARG A 41 -1.41 8.97 16.34
C ARG A 41 -0.05 9.68 16.39
N TYR A 42 0.82 9.44 15.42
CA TYR A 42 2.10 10.12 15.32
C TYR A 42 1.93 11.63 15.21
N LEU A 43 1.04 12.10 14.31
CA LEU A 43 0.73 13.53 14.14
C LEU A 43 0.24 14.17 15.45
N VAL A 44 -0.69 13.51 16.15
CA VAL A 44 -1.20 14.00 17.45
C VAL A 44 -0.08 14.08 18.50
N ILE A 45 0.73 13.02 18.62
CA ILE A 45 1.85 12.99 19.57
C ILE A 45 2.88 14.08 19.24
N GLN A 46 3.17 14.30 17.96
CA GLN A 46 4.06 15.36 17.50
C GLN A 46 3.51 16.75 17.86
N GLY A 47 2.21 16.98 17.65
CA GLY A 47 1.52 18.22 18.05
C GLY A 47 1.62 18.50 19.55
N ILE A 48 1.47 17.46 20.38
CA ILE A 48 1.63 17.57 21.84
C ILE A 48 3.09 17.85 22.21
N LYS A 49 4.06 17.08 21.66
CA LYS A 49 5.50 17.24 21.96
C LYS A 49 6.03 18.62 21.55
N SER A 50 5.58 19.14 20.42
CA SER A 50 5.94 20.46 19.90
C SER A 50 5.15 21.61 20.55
N LYS A 51 4.30 21.32 21.54
CA LYS A 51 3.44 22.28 22.25
C LYS A 51 2.47 23.05 21.34
N LYS A 52 2.16 22.51 20.16
CA LYS A 52 1.13 23.03 19.26
C LYS A 52 -0.28 22.60 19.68
N ILE A 53 -0.39 21.53 20.46
CA ILE A 53 -1.64 21.04 21.03
C ILE A 53 -1.44 20.85 22.54
N ARG A 54 -2.38 21.31 23.36
CA ARG A 54 -2.38 21.00 24.80
C ARG A 54 -2.88 19.58 25.03
N GLY A 55 -1.99 18.71 25.49
CA GLY A 55 -2.35 17.34 25.88
C GLY A 55 -3.10 17.21 27.21
N ARG A 56 -3.27 18.30 27.97
CA ARG A 56 -3.90 18.29 29.31
C ARG A 56 -4.84 19.49 29.49
N SER A 57 -6.11 19.21 29.80
CA SER A 57 -7.02 20.14 30.47
C SER A 57 -7.11 19.75 31.95
N ALA A 58 -7.43 20.70 32.83
CA ALA A 58 -7.49 20.51 34.29
C ALA A 58 -8.57 19.49 34.74
N LEU A 59 -9.51 19.14 33.87
CA LEU A 59 -10.67 18.29 34.20
C LEU A 59 -10.69 16.94 33.45
N ARG A 60 -10.27 16.89 32.18
CA ARG A 60 -10.18 15.67 31.36
C ARG A 60 -9.00 15.74 30.39
N SER A 61 -8.21 14.68 30.27
CA SER A 61 -7.13 14.61 29.29
C SER A 61 -7.67 14.38 27.88
N LEU A 62 -6.93 14.86 26.87
CA LEU A 62 -7.22 14.58 25.48
C LEU A 62 -7.09 13.07 25.20
N ASP A 63 -8.12 12.46 24.61
CA ASP A 63 -8.01 11.09 24.10
C ASP A 63 -7.33 11.09 22.73
N ILE A 64 -6.08 10.60 22.71
CA ILE A 64 -5.27 10.51 21.50
C ILE A 64 -5.90 9.56 20.49
N ALA A 65 -6.52 8.46 20.94
CA ALA A 65 -7.10 7.48 20.03
C ALA A 65 -8.33 8.07 19.34
N ALA A 66 -9.22 8.74 20.08
CA ALA A 66 -10.40 9.39 19.52
C ALA A 66 -10.02 10.49 18.49
N LEU A 67 -9.04 11.34 18.82
CA LEU A 67 -8.55 12.36 17.88
C LEU A 67 -7.88 11.73 16.66
N SER A 68 -7.13 10.63 16.83
CA SER A 68 -6.53 9.91 15.71
C SER A 68 -7.58 9.35 14.77
N GLN A 69 -8.65 8.74 15.31
CA GLN A 69 -9.76 8.22 14.52
C GLN A 69 -10.47 9.33 13.74
N PHE A 70 -10.70 10.48 14.37
CA PHE A 70 -11.28 11.64 13.70
C PHE A 70 -10.41 12.12 12.53
N LEU A 71 -9.09 12.19 12.71
CA LEU A 71 -8.16 12.58 11.63
C LEU A 71 -8.17 11.58 10.46
N VAL A 72 -8.27 10.28 10.74
CA VAL A 72 -8.43 9.25 9.69
C VAL A 72 -9.75 9.44 8.94
N GLN A 73 -10.85 9.71 9.65
CA GLN A 73 -12.15 9.95 9.03
C GLN A 73 -12.15 11.21 8.14
N VAL A 74 -11.52 12.29 8.61
CA VAL A 74 -11.32 13.51 7.81
C VAL A 74 -10.45 13.20 6.59
N SER A 75 -9.39 12.41 6.75
CA SER A 75 -8.53 12.02 5.62
C SER A 75 -9.31 11.28 4.55
N ASN A 76 -10.13 10.29 4.93
CA ASN A 76 -10.99 9.56 4.01
C ASN A 76 -11.99 10.49 3.31
N LEU A 77 -12.63 11.41 4.05
CA LEU A 77 -13.54 12.40 3.45
C LEU A 77 -12.85 13.23 2.37
N ILE A 78 -11.65 13.74 2.65
CA ILE A 78 -10.88 14.57 1.72
C ILE A 78 -10.42 13.76 0.53
N ILE A 79 -10.04 12.49 0.71
CA ILE A 79 -9.60 11.57 -0.37
C ILE A 79 -10.77 11.26 -1.31
N ASP A 80 -11.91 10.88 -0.75
CA ASP A 80 -13.10 10.44 -1.49
C ASP A 80 -13.82 11.58 -2.22
N SER A 81 -13.70 12.81 -1.69
CA SER A 81 -14.38 14.01 -2.19
C SER A 81 -13.35 15.05 -2.68
N PRO A 82 -12.75 14.88 -3.88
CA PRO A 82 -11.75 15.80 -4.43
C PRO A 82 -12.30 17.20 -4.71
N GLU A 83 -13.62 17.38 -4.69
CA GLU A 83 -14.29 18.67 -4.81
C GLU A 83 -14.01 19.57 -3.60
N ILE A 84 -13.71 19.01 -2.43
CA ILE A 84 -13.39 19.76 -1.21
C ILE A 84 -12.00 20.38 -1.36
N GLN A 85 -11.92 21.70 -1.60
CA GLN A 85 -10.66 22.42 -1.76
C GLN A 85 -10.07 22.84 -0.41
N ARG A 86 -10.93 23.18 0.55
CA ARG A 86 -10.56 23.59 1.90
C ARG A 86 -11.59 23.08 2.89
N LEU A 87 -11.13 22.59 4.04
CA LEU A 87 -11.98 22.25 5.18
C LEU A 87 -11.38 22.86 6.45
N ASP A 88 -12.10 23.78 7.07
CA ASP A 88 -11.70 24.40 8.33
C ASP A 88 -12.67 23.98 9.44
N ILE A 89 -12.14 23.30 10.45
CA ILE A 89 -12.86 22.93 11.67
C ILE A 89 -12.23 23.68 12.83
N HIS A 90 -12.79 24.83 13.16
CA HIS A 90 -12.25 25.72 14.18
C HIS A 90 -13.33 26.53 14.92
N PRO A 91 -13.57 26.27 16.23
CA PRO A 91 -12.84 25.33 17.09
C PRO A 91 -13.42 23.90 17.06
N LEU A 92 -12.52 22.92 17.14
CA LEU A 92 -12.83 21.54 17.51
C LEU A 92 -12.60 21.38 19.02
N LEU A 93 -13.68 21.24 19.79
CA LEU A 93 -13.59 20.93 21.21
C LEU A 93 -13.30 19.45 21.40
N ALA A 94 -12.31 19.13 22.23
CA ALA A 94 -11.96 17.77 22.61
C ALA A 94 -12.00 17.61 24.14
N SER A 95 -12.83 16.70 24.64
CA SER A 95 -13.02 16.44 26.07
C SER A 95 -13.08 14.93 26.34
N GLY A 96 -11.95 14.35 26.75
CA GLY A 96 -11.82 12.89 26.76
C GLY A 96 -11.96 12.36 25.34
N SER A 97 -12.85 11.38 25.14
CA SER A 97 -13.18 10.77 23.85
C SER A 97 -14.22 11.54 23.04
N GLU A 98 -14.87 12.55 23.62
CA GLU A 98 -15.88 13.36 22.94
C GLU A 98 -15.21 14.48 22.14
N LEU A 99 -15.50 14.53 20.84
CA LEU A 99 -15.07 15.57 19.92
C LEU A 99 -16.30 16.31 19.39
N THR A 100 -16.29 17.64 19.46
CA THR A 100 -17.40 18.49 18.99
C THR A 100 -16.85 19.61 18.12
N ALA A 101 -17.22 19.59 16.84
CA ALA A 101 -16.96 20.71 15.93
C ALA A 101 -17.97 21.83 16.23
N LEU A 102 -17.51 22.96 16.74
CA LEU A 102 -18.41 24.11 16.99
C LEU A 102 -18.68 24.91 15.73
N ASP A 103 -17.70 24.96 14.83
CA ASP A 103 -17.79 25.64 13.55
C ASP A 103 -17.03 24.84 12.50
N VAL A 104 -17.60 24.81 11.29
CA VAL A 104 -17.07 24.10 10.12
C VAL A 104 -17.32 24.95 8.89
N THR A 105 -16.24 25.39 8.25
CA THR A 105 -16.27 26.08 6.95
C THR A 105 -15.65 25.18 5.89
N MET A 106 -16.24 25.11 4.71
CA MET A 106 -15.79 24.24 3.63
C MET A 106 -15.90 24.95 2.28
N ASP A 107 -14.79 24.97 1.54
CA ASP A 107 -14.77 25.47 0.17
C ASP A 107 -14.81 24.29 -0.79
N VAL A 108 -15.70 24.36 -1.78
CA VAL A 108 -15.92 23.29 -2.76
C VAL A 108 -15.80 23.84 -4.17
N ALA A 109 -15.10 23.13 -5.04
CA ALA A 109 -14.98 23.44 -6.46
C ALA A 109 -15.17 22.17 -7.30
N ALA A 110 -15.64 22.32 -8.54
CA ALA A 110 -15.75 21.18 -9.45
C ALA A 110 -14.36 20.58 -9.71
N PHE A 111 -14.26 19.25 -9.62
CA PHE A 111 -13.03 18.51 -9.89
C PHE A 111 -13.17 17.66 -11.16
N THR A 112 -12.15 17.69 -12.02
CA THR A 112 -12.07 16.88 -13.23
C THR A 112 -10.71 16.23 -13.33
N GLY A 113 -10.66 14.93 -13.63
CA GLY A 113 -9.42 14.17 -13.75
C GLY A 113 -9.41 12.95 -12.85
N ASP A 114 -8.24 12.34 -12.71
CA ASP A 114 -8.01 11.25 -11.78
C ASP A 114 -7.92 11.80 -10.34
N ARG A 115 -8.66 11.18 -9.43
CA ARG A 115 -8.73 11.60 -8.03
C ARG A 115 -7.49 11.21 -7.25
N GLU A 116 -6.83 10.13 -7.65
CA GLU A 116 -5.64 9.59 -6.98
C GLU A 116 -4.39 10.38 -7.38
N SER A 117 -4.33 10.91 -8.60
CA SER A 117 -3.15 11.63 -9.12
C SER A 117 -2.80 12.92 -8.36
N ARG A 118 -3.70 13.47 -7.55
CA ARG A 118 -3.43 14.64 -6.70
C ARG A 118 -2.80 14.28 -5.36
N LEU A 119 -2.76 12.99 -4.99
CA LEU A 119 -2.29 12.54 -3.70
C LEU A 119 -0.80 12.20 -3.80
N ALA A 120 0.01 12.76 -2.89
CA ALA A 120 1.43 12.40 -2.81
C ALA A 120 1.65 10.93 -2.39
N ILE A 121 0.71 10.34 -1.67
CA ILE A 121 0.70 8.93 -1.28
C ILE A 121 -0.69 8.38 -1.58
N ARG A 122 -0.76 7.31 -2.39
CA ARG A 122 -2.04 6.68 -2.71
C ARG A 122 -2.60 5.91 -1.51
N PRO A 123 -3.92 6.03 -1.24
CA PRO A 123 -4.57 5.22 -0.23
C PRO A 123 -4.55 3.74 -0.61
N TYR A 124 -4.83 2.89 0.36
CA TYR A 124 -4.97 1.46 0.12
C TYR A 124 -6.11 1.20 -0.90
N PRO A 125 -5.84 0.52 -2.03
CA PRO A 125 -6.81 0.35 -3.11
C PRO A 125 -7.75 -0.82 -2.84
N HIS A 126 -8.80 -0.59 -2.02
CA HIS A 126 -9.80 -1.59 -1.63
C HIS A 126 -10.48 -2.30 -2.81
N GLN A 127 -10.62 -1.61 -3.95
CA GLN A 127 -11.20 -2.15 -5.18
C GLN A 127 -10.39 -3.34 -5.76
N LEU A 128 -9.14 -3.51 -5.34
CA LEU A 128 -8.28 -4.60 -5.79
C LEU A 128 -8.39 -5.85 -4.90
N GLU A 129 -9.25 -5.86 -3.88
CA GLU A 129 -9.53 -7.06 -3.09
C GLU A 129 -10.43 -8.04 -3.85
N GLU A 130 -10.07 -9.32 -3.88
CA GLU A 130 -10.91 -10.36 -4.49
C GLU A 130 -10.82 -11.68 -3.72
N TRP A 131 -11.94 -12.38 -3.60
CA TRP A 131 -11.95 -13.76 -3.09
C TRP A 131 -11.64 -14.75 -4.20
N VAL A 132 -10.70 -15.66 -3.95
CA VAL A 132 -10.25 -16.67 -4.90
C VAL A 132 -10.41 -18.06 -4.31
N GLU A 133 -11.08 -18.94 -5.05
CA GLU A 133 -11.15 -20.36 -4.73
C GLU A 133 -9.88 -21.08 -5.23
N MET A 134 -9.22 -21.79 -4.32
CA MET A 134 -8.08 -22.65 -4.61
C MET A 134 -8.55 -24.01 -5.16
N LYS A 135 -7.67 -24.78 -5.79
CA LYS A 135 -8.04 -26.09 -6.37
C LYS A 135 -8.55 -27.13 -5.36
N ASN A 136 -8.23 -26.97 -4.08
CA ASN A 136 -8.73 -27.82 -3.00
C ASN A 136 -10.11 -27.38 -2.49
N GLY A 137 -10.71 -26.33 -3.07
CA GLY A 137 -12.00 -25.77 -2.67
C GLY A 137 -11.93 -24.76 -1.51
N GLU A 138 -10.75 -24.55 -0.91
CA GLU A 138 -10.56 -23.51 0.11
C GLU A 138 -10.57 -22.11 -0.52
N GLN A 139 -11.03 -21.12 0.24
CA GLN A 139 -11.03 -19.72 -0.18
C GLN A 139 -9.81 -18.96 0.38
N SER A 140 -9.28 -18.06 -0.44
CA SER A 140 -8.24 -17.12 -0.05
C SER A 140 -8.61 -15.72 -0.53
N LEU A 141 -8.38 -14.72 0.32
CA LEU A 141 -8.52 -13.31 -0.03
C LEU A 141 -7.23 -12.85 -0.70
N PHE A 142 -7.31 -12.39 -1.94
CA PHE A 142 -6.21 -11.74 -2.63
C PHE A 142 -6.38 -10.24 -2.48
N ARG A 143 -5.38 -9.57 -1.91
CA ARG A 143 -5.44 -8.13 -1.65
C ARG A 143 -4.06 -7.48 -1.71
N PRO A 144 -3.97 -6.15 -1.93
CA PRO A 144 -2.71 -5.44 -1.76
C PRO A 144 -2.10 -5.69 -0.36
N ILE A 145 -0.78 -5.67 -0.28
CA ILE A 145 -0.07 -5.76 1.00
C ILE A 145 -0.32 -4.49 1.82
N LEU A 146 -0.46 -4.65 3.14
CA LEU A 146 -0.58 -3.56 4.10
C LEU A 146 0.72 -3.41 4.89
N PRO A 147 1.09 -2.20 5.35
CA PRO A 147 2.17 -2.01 6.31
C PRO A 147 2.09 -2.96 7.52
N GLU A 148 0.87 -3.20 8.00
CA GLU A 148 0.57 -4.05 9.16
C GLU A 148 0.78 -5.55 8.91
N ASP A 149 1.02 -5.97 7.66
CA ASP A 149 1.28 -7.38 7.31
C ASP A 149 2.68 -7.86 7.67
N GLU A 150 3.55 -6.98 8.17
CA GLU A 150 4.94 -7.31 8.48
C GLU A 150 5.11 -8.58 9.33
N PRO A 151 4.35 -8.77 10.44
CA PRO A 151 4.45 -9.99 11.24
C PRO A 151 3.99 -11.26 10.47
N GLN A 152 2.93 -11.15 9.66
CA GLN A 152 2.41 -12.25 8.86
C GLN A 152 3.39 -12.61 7.73
N LEU A 153 4.02 -11.61 7.12
CA LEU A 153 5.03 -11.77 6.08
C LEU A 153 6.27 -12.48 6.63
N GLN A 154 6.71 -12.11 7.83
CA GLN A 154 7.81 -12.79 8.53
C GLN A 154 7.50 -14.28 8.75
N ARG A 155 6.30 -14.59 9.27
CA ARG A 155 5.87 -15.99 9.49
C ARG A 155 5.78 -16.77 8.19
N PHE A 156 5.27 -16.15 7.13
CA PHE A 156 5.21 -16.75 5.80
C PHE A 156 6.61 -17.10 5.29
N ILE A 157 7.56 -16.15 5.33
CA ILE A 157 8.93 -16.36 4.86
C ILE A 157 9.63 -17.47 5.65
N ALA A 158 9.41 -17.55 6.97
CA ALA A 158 9.98 -18.59 7.82
C ALA A 158 9.51 -20.01 7.45
N GLN A 159 8.40 -20.14 6.69
CA GLN A 159 7.85 -21.40 6.21
C GLN A 159 8.20 -21.68 4.73
N VAL A 160 8.88 -20.75 4.05
CA VAL A 160 9.38 -20.96 2.68
C VAL A 160 10.71 -21.73 2.74
N THR A 161 10.92 -22.63 1.79
CA THR A 161 12.17 -23.40 1.72
C THR A 161 13.35 -22.50 1.35
N LYS A 162 14.54 -22.82 1.85
CA LYS A 162 15.77 -22.09 1.46
C LYS A 162 16.00 -22.07 -0.05
N GLU A 163 15.62 -23.14 -0.74
CA GLU A 163 15.69 -23.24 -2.20
C GLU A 163 14.78 -22.20 -2.89
N ASP A 164 13.53 -22.04 -2.45
CA ASP A 164 12.61 -21.05 -3.01
C ASP A 164 13.05 -19.61 -2.72
N LEU A 165 13.61 -19.35 -1.52
CA LEU A 165 14.20 -18.05 -1.18
C LEU A 165 15.43 -17.76 -2.05
N TYR A 166 16.28 -18.77 -2.26
CA TYR A 166 17.44 -18.66 -3.15
C TYR A 166 17.01 -18.35 -4.59
N TYR A 167 15.97 -19.02 -5.11
CA TYR A 167 15.40 -18.69 -6.42
C TYR A 167 14.82 -17.28 -6.51
N ARG A 168 14.26 -16.77 -5.41
CA ARG A 168 13.62 -15.44 -5.37
C ARG A 168 14.63 -14.30 -5.28
N TYR A 169 15.71 -14.48 -4.51
CA TYR A 169 16.64 -13.42 -4.13
C TYR A 169 18.07 -13.62 -4.64
N PHE A 170 18.33 -14.71 -5.37
CA PHE A 170 19.63 -15.04 -5.96
C PHE A 170 20.79 -15.05 -4.94
N SER A 171 20.47 -15.25 -3.66
CA SER A 171 21.42 -15.19 -2.54
C SER A 171 20.93 -16.07 -1.39
N GLU A 172 21.86 -16.55 -0.58
CA GLU A 172 21.53 -17.25 0.67
C GLU A 172 21.04 -16.24 1.70
N ILE A 173 19.74 -16.21 1.94
CA ILE A 173 19.15 -15.36 2.99
C ILE A 173 18.94 -16.21 4.24
N ASN A 174 19.54 -15.76 5.35
CA ASN A 174 19.40 -16.43 6.65
C ASN A 174 18.17 -15.95 7.42
N GLU A 175 17.95 -14.64 7.50
CA GLU A 175 16.82 -14.03 8.19
C GLU A 175 16.60 -12.62 7.63
N PHE A 176 15.35 -12.16 7.60
CA PHE A 176 15.01 -10.79 7.24
C PHE A 176 14.94 -9.93 8.49
N THR A 177 15.55 -8.76 8.45
CA THR A 177 15.45 -7.77 9.53
C THR A 177 14.08 -7.10 9.51
N HIS A 178 13.75 -6.41 10.60
CA HIS A 178 12.56 -5.55 10.65
C HIS A 178 12.57 -4.49 9.53
N GLU A 179 13.75 -3.93 9.21
CA GLU A 179 13.90 -2.94 8.16
C GLU A 179 13.62 -3.54 6.77
N ASP A 180 14.10 -4.75 6.50
CA ASP A 180 13.80 -5.44 5.24
C ASP A 180 12.30 -5.68 5.07
N LEU A 181 11.63 -6.17 6.13
CA LEU A 181 10.21 -6.46 6.09
C LEU A 181 9.37 -5.18 5.98
N ALA A 182 9.75 -4.10 6.68
CA ALA A 182 9.10 -2.80 6.56
C ALA A 182 9.19 -2.25 5.12
N ASN A 183 10.37 -2.33 4.49
CA ASN A 183 10.55 -1.97 3.08
C ASN A 183 9.73 -2.86 2.14
N MET A 184 9.43 -4.09 2.54
CA MET A 184 8.57 -4.98 1.76
C MET A 184 7.07 -4.73 1.96
N THR A 185 6.62 -4.18 3.08
CA THR A 185 5.19 -3.97 3.34
C THR A 185 4.73 -2.53 3.13
N GLN A 186 5.62 -1.56 3.31
CA GLN A 186 5.33 -0.13 3.16
C GLN A 186 5.65 0.33 1.74
N ILE A 187 4.79 -0.07 0.80
CA ILE A 187 4.97 0.23 -0.63
C ILE A 187 4.19 1.49 -1.03
N ASP A 188 4.70 2.19 -2.04
CA ASP A 188 3.92 3.20 -2.77
C ASP A 188 3.12 2.49 -3.86
N TYR A 189 1.80 2.37 -3.66
CA TYR A 189 0.91 1.66 -4.58
C TYR A 189 0.92 2.19 -6.03
N ASP A 190 1.44 3.40 -6.28
CA ASP A 190 1.60 3.93 -7.64
C ASP A 190 2.78 3.29 -8.39
N ARG A 191 3.92 3.12 -7.70
CA ARG A 191 5.21 2.68 -8.28
C ARG A 191 5.51 1.21 -8.04
N GLU A 192 4.99 0.68 -6.95
CA GLU A 192 5.19 -0.70 -6.54
C GLU A 192 3.85 -1.29 -6.15
N MET A 193 3.56 -2.49 -6.63
CA MET A 193 2.37 -3.22 -6.24
C MET A 193 2.77 -4.60 -5.75
N ALA A 194 2.28 -4.98 -4.57
CA ALA A 194 2.39 -6.33 -4.06
C ALA A 194 1.01 -6.85 -3.66
N PHE A 195 0.62 -8.01 -4.19
CA PHE A 195 -0.57 -8.73 -3.79
C PHE A 195 -0.21 -9.91 -2.90
N VAL A 196 -0.93 -10.05 -1.79
CA VAL A 196 -0.85 -11.18 -0.87
C VAL A 196 -2.08 -12.07 -1.02
N ALA A 197 -1.88 -13.38 -1.01
CA ALA A 197 -2.94 -14.37 -0.84
C ALA A 197 -3.05 -14.68 0.65
N VAL A 198 -4.19 -14.36 1.27
CA VAL A 198 -4.41 -14.49 2.70
C VAL A 198 -5.48 -15.55 2.97
N ARG A 199 -5.29 -16.37 3.99
CA ARG A 199 -6.30 -17.28 4.53
C ARG A 199 -6.58 -16.91 5.98
N ARG A 200 -7.86 -16.87 6.34
CA ARG A 200 -8.27 -16.67 7.72
C ARG A 200 -8.19 -17.98 8.49
N THR A 201 -7.52 -17.97 9.63
CA THR A 201 -7.42 -19.10 10.56
C THR A 201 -7.92 -18.67 11.94
N ASP A 202 -8.10 -19.64 12.84
CA ASP A 202 -8.47 -19.35 14.24
C ASP A 202 -7.41 -18.51 14.98
N GLU A 203 -6.16 -18.58 14.54
CA GLU A 203 -5.02 -17.84 15.10
C GLU A 203 -4.79 -16.47 14.43
N GLY A 204 -5.62 -16.13 13.43
CA GLY A 204 -5.54 -14.89 12.66
C GLY A 204 -5.31 -15.12 11.17
N ASP A 205 -5.01 -14.04 10.46
CA ASP A 205 -4.77 -14.07 9.02
C ASP A 205 -3.36 -14.60 8.70
N GLU A 206 -3.28 -15.51 7.74
CA GLU A 206 -2.06 -16.20 7.31
C GLU A 206 -1.77 -15.89 5.82
N ILE A 207 -0.54 -15.46 5.50
CA ILE A 207 -0.12 -15.27 4.10
C ILE A 207 0.31 -16.62 3.50
N LEU A 208 -0.27 -16.95 2.35
CA LEU A 208 -0.02 -18.18 1.59
C LEU A 208 0.97 -17.97 0.43
N GLY A 209 1.03 -16.75 -0.08
CA GLY A 209 1.87 -16.37 -1.19
C GLY A 209 1.82 -14.87 -1.45
N VAL A 210 2.84 -14.37 -2.13
CA VAL A 210 3.01 -12.95 -2.47
C VAL A 210 3.45 -12.86 -3.93
N THR A 211 2.92 -11.89 -4.65
CA THR A 211 3.48 -11.46 -5.94
C THR A 211 3.68 -9.96 -5.93
N ARG A 212 4.67 -9.48 -6.66
CA ARG A 212 5.07 -8.08 -6.68
C ARG A 212 5.43 -7.64 -8.10
N ALA A 213 5.12 -6.39 -8.43
CA ALA A 213 5.67 -5.65 -9.55
C ALA A 213 6.31 -4.35 -9.03
N ILE A 214 7.52 -4.04 -9.47
CA ILE A 214 8.20 -2.76 -9.20
C ILE A 214 8.40 -2.08 -10.53
N SER A 215 7.74 -0.93 -10.73
CA SER A 215 7.86 -0.14 -11.95
C SER A 215 9.20 0.60 -12.00
N ASP A 216 9.71 0.81 -13.21
CA ASP A 216 10.78 1.76 -13.45
C ASP A 216 10.33 3.21 -13.20
N PRO A 217 11.25 4.19 -13.10
CA PRO A 217 10.89 5.58 -12.83
C PRO A 217 9.94 6.22 -13.85
N ASP A 218 9.90 5.68 -15.08
CA ASP A 218 9.07 6.18 -16.18
C ASP A 218 7.71 5.47 -16.28
N ASN A 219 7.44 4.48 -15.42
CA ASN A 219 6.24 3.63 -15.45
C ASN A 219 6.00 2.97 -16.82
N VAL A 220 7.07 2.54 -17.49
CA VAL A 220 7.04 1.87 -18.79
C VAL A 220 7.17 0.36 -18.62
N ASP A 221 8.19 -0.06 -17.87
CA ASP A 221 8.47 -1.45 -17.56
C ASP A 221 8.32 -1.71 -16.07
N ALA A 222 7.99 -2.95 -15.70
CA ALA A 222 8.04 -3.39 -14.31
C ALA A 222 8.75 -4.73 -14.15
N GLU A 223 9.50 -4.88 -13.06
CA GLU A 223 10.07 -6.15 -12.64
C GLU A 223 9.08 -6.90 -11.75
N PHE A 224 8.81 -8.17 -12.08
CA PHE A 224 7.91 -8.99 -11.28
C PHE A 224 8.61 -10.08 -10.49
N ALA A 225 7.96 -10.48 -9.40
CA ALA A 225 8.29 -11.69 -8.70
C ALA A 225 7.06 -12.36 -8.10
N VAL A 226 7.17 -13.66 -7.84
CA VAL A 226 6.13 -14.44 -7.15
C VAL A 226 6.80 -15.44 -6.21
N LEU A 227 6.26 -15.55 -5.01
CA LEU A 227 6.70 -16.49 -3.99
C LEU A 227 5.47 -17.13 -3.35
N VAL A 228 5.43 -18.45 -3.31
CA VAL A 228 4.36 -19.23 -2.70
C VAL A 228 5.01 -20.30 -1.85
N ARG A 229 4.44 -20.59 -0.67
CA ARG A 229 4.98 -21.63 0.19
C ARG A 229 5.04 -22.98 -0.53
N SER A 230 6.09 -23.73 -0.25
CA SER A 230 6.34 -25.03 -0.88
C SER A 230 5.25 -26.06 -0.60
N ASP A 231 4.66 -26.05 0.59
CA ASP A 231 3.57 -26.96 0.99
C ASP A 231 2.21 -26.64 0.31
N LEU A 232 2.09 -25.46 -0.29
CA LEU A 232 0.88 -25.02 -1.02
C LEU A 232 1.07 -25.03 -2.54
N LYS A 233 2.20 -25.56 -3.03
CA LYS A 233 2.45 -25.73 -4.47
C LYS A 233 1.44 -26.70 -5.08
N GLY A 234 1.11 -26.48 -6.34
CA GLY A 234 0.13 -27.29 -7.07
C GLY A 234 -1.33 -26.82 -6.93
N LEU A 235 -1.67 -26.06 -5.90
CA LEU A 235 -3.02 -25.51 -5.66
C LEU A 235 -3.42 -24.35 -6.60
N GLY A 236 -2.49 -23.89 -7.45
CA GLY A 236 -2.75 -22.85 -8.45
C GLY A 236 -2.53 -21.41 -7.97
N LEU A 237 -2.15 -21.21 -6.70
CA LEU A 237 -1.90 -19.89 -6.10
C LEU A 237 -0.95 -19.03 -6.92
N GLY A 238 0.24 -19.53 -7.27
CA GLY A 238 1.24 -18.75 -8.02
C GLY A 238 0.73 -18.30 -9.38
N ARG A 239 -0.11 -19.11 -10.03
CA ARG A 239 -0.76 -18.73 -11.29
C ARG A 239 -1.78 -17.62 -11.07
N ARG A 240 -2.71 -17.80 -10.13
CA ARG A 240 -3.77 -16.84 -9.84
C ARG A 240 -3.21 -15.49 -9.38
N LEU A 241 -2.17 -15.50 -8.54
CA LEU A 241 -1.48 -14.29 -8.07
C LEU A 241 -0.85 -13.56 -9.26
N LEU A 242 -0.09 -14.26 -10.10
CA LEU A 242 0.56 -13.64 -11.24
C LEU A 242 -0.45 -13.18 -12.31
N GLU A 243 -1.57 -13.89 -12.52
CA GLU A 243 -2.68 -13.42 -13.36
C GLU A 243 -3.28 -12.11 -12.83
N LYS A 244 -3.49 -11.99 -11.52
CA LYS A 244 -3.97 -10.76 -10.88
C LYS A 244 -2.97 -9.62 -11.09
N LEU A 245 -1.68 -9.88 -10.87
CA LEU A 245 -0.63 -8.88 -11.09
C LEU A 245 -0.57 -8.41 -12.54
N ILE A 246 -0.67 -9.33 -13.51
CA ILE A 246 -0.71 -8.99 -14.94
C ILE A 246 -1.94 -8.15 -15.29
N GLY A 247 -3.11 -8.46 -14.70
CA GLY A 247 -4.32 -7.65 -14.86
C GLY A 247 -4.10 -6.22 -14.37
N TYR A 248 -3.60 -6.10 -13.13
CA TYR A 248 -3.26 -4.82 -12.52
C TYR A 248 -2.28 -4.01 -13.39
N THR A 249 -1.17 -4.61 -13.83
CA THR A 249 -0.14 -3.89 -14.59
C THR A 249 -0.63 -3.45 -15.97
N ARG A 250 -1.54 -4.21 -16.61
CA ARG A 250 -2.22 -3.77 -17.83
C ARG A 250 -3.13 -2.57 -17.60
N ASP A 251 -3.94 -2.61 -16.55
CA ASP A 251 -4.86 -1.53 -16.22
C ASP A 251 -4.11 -0.24 -15.83
N HIS A 252 -2.91 -0.38 -15.26
CA HIS A 252 -2.00 0.73 -14.94
C HIS A 252 -1.21 1.25 -16.14
N GLY A 253 -1.38 0.67 -17.34
CA GLY A 253 -0.78 1.17 -18.57
C GLY A 253 0.70 0.82 -18.75
N LEU A 254 1.24 -0.15 -18.02
CA LEU A 254 2.60 -0.64 -18.24
C LEU A 254 2.70 -1.33 -19.61
N ILE A 255 3.86 -1.21 -20.25
CA ILE A 255 4.10 -1.76 -21.59
C ILE A 255 4.66 -3.18 -21.48
N ARG A 256 5.54 -3.46 -20.51
CA ARG A 256 6.14 -4.78 -20.34
C ARG A 256 6.30 -5.16 -18.87
N LEU A 257 6.27 -6.47 -18.63
CA LEU A 257 6.58 -7.09 -17.36
C LEU A 257 7.79 -8.03 -17.54
N ASN A 258 8.85 -7.80 -16.76
CA ASN A 258 10.12 -8.50 -16.87
C ASN A 258 10.45 -9.25 -15.57
N GLY A 259 11.13 -10.37 -15.67
CA GLY A 259 11.60 -11.10 -14.50
C GLY A 259 12.74 -12.04 -14.86
N ILE A 260 13.51 -12.43 -13.85
CA ILE A 260 14.58 -13.42 -13.98
C ILE A 260 14.30 -14.59 -13.06
N THR A 261 14.67 -15.78 -13.51
CA THR A 261 14.65 -17.00 -12.69
C THR A 261 15.85 -17.86 -13.01
N MET A 262 16.17 -18.84 -12.16
CA MET A 262 17.21 -19.82 -12.47
C MET A 262 16.71 -20.89 -13.46
N PRO A 263 17.61 -21.46 -14.30
CA PRO A 263 17.28 -22.55 -15.22
C PRO A 263 16.66 -23.78 -14.54
N ASN A 264 17.00 -24.02 -13.28
CA ASN A 264 16.49 -25.16 -12.51
C ASN A 264 15.05 -24.96 -11.99
N ASN A 265 14.53 -23.73 -11.98
CA ASN A 265 13.16 -23.44 -11.54
C ASN A 265 12.14 -23.77 -12.66
N ARG A 266 12.01 -25.07 -12.96
CA ARG A 266 11.12 -25.59 -14.01
C ARG A 266 9.67 -25.20 -13.78
N GLY A 267 9.25 -25.08 -12.51
CA GLY A 267 7.92 -24.65 -12.13
C GLY A 267 7.60 -23.23 -12.61
N MET A 268 8.49 -22.28 -12.35
CA MET A 268 8.34 -20.89 -12.80
C MET A 268 8.41 -20.78 -14.33
N ILE A 269 9.35 -21.48 -14.97
CA ILE A 269 9.48 -21.46 -16.44
C ILE A 269 8.19 -21.99 -17.10
N ALA A 270 7.62 -23.09 -16.59
CA ALA A 270 6.37 -23.65 -17.09
C ALA A 270 5.17 -22.72 -16.83
N LEU A 271 5.14 -22.05 -15.67
CA LEU A 271 4.11 -21.07 -15.34
C LEU A 271 4.18 -19.84 -16.26
N ALA A 272 5.37 -19.28 -16.45
CA ALA A 272 5.59 -18.12 -17.30
C ALA A 272 5.15 -18.39 -18.75
N ARG A 273 5.54 -19.55 -19.32
CA ARG A 273 5.08 -19.96 -20.66
C ARG A 273 3.55 -20.04 -20.76
N LYS A 274 2.89 -20.60 -19.75
CA LYS A 274 1.41 -20.70 -19.73
C LYS A 274 0.71 -19.35 -19.66
N LEU A 275 1.36 -18.34 -19.10
CA LEU A 275 0.85 -16.97 -18.99
C LEU A 275 1.29 -16.07 -20.15
N GLY A 276 1.97 -16.62 -21.17
CA GLY A 276 2.33 -15.91 -22.38
C GLY A 276 3.66 -15.15 -22.32
N PHE A 277 4.50 -15.41 -21.31
CA PHE A 277 5.85 -14.84 -21.28
C PHE A 277 6.72 -15.48 -22.36
N THR A 278 7.51 -14.64 -23.02
CA THR A 278 8.70 -15.07 -23.76
C THR A 278 9.76 -15.50 -22.76
N VAL A 279 10.37 -16.66 -23.01
CA VAL A 279 11.39 -17.25 -22.14
C VAL A 279 12.70 -17.32 -22.91
N ASP A 280 13.69 -16.58 -22.44
CA ASP A 280 15.05 -16.56 -22.99
C ASP A 280 16.02 -17.23 -22.00
N VAL A 281 16.69 -18.30 -22.43
CA VAL A 281 17.58 -19.07 -21.57
C VAL A 281 19.02 -18.65 -21.83
N GLN A 282 19.61 -17.92 -20.88
CA GLN A 282 20.96 -17.40 -20.97
C GLN A 282 21.89 -18.29 -20.16
N LEU A 283 22.35 -19.39 -20.79
CA LEU A 283 23.16 -20.42 -20.13
C LEU A 283 24.50 -19.89 -19.60
N GLU A 284 25.09 -18.89 -20.25
CA GLU A 284 26.36 -18.28 -19.84
C GLU A 284 26.24 -17.52 -18.52
N ASP A 285 25.10 -16.84 -18.32
CA ASP A 285 24.81 -16.03 -17.13
C ASP A 285 24.13 -16.83 -16.01
N GLY A 286 23.79 -18.11 -16.26
CA GLY A 286 23.13 -18.96 -15.28
C GLY A 286 21.71 -18.55 -14.94
N ILE A 287 21.05 -17.78 -15.81
CA ILE A 287 19.69 -17.24 -15.61
C ILE A 287 18.76 -17.51 -16.80
N VAL A 288 17.47 -17.31 -16.56
CA VAL A 288 16.41 -17.35 -17.56
C VAL A 288 15.62 -16.05 -17.47
N GLY A 289 15.65 -15.27 -18.54
CA GLY A 289 14.86 -14.06 -18.70
C GLY A 289 13.41 -14.39 -19.08
N LEU A 290 12.48 -13.70 -18.45
CA LEU A 290 11.04 -13.82 -18.66
C LEU A 290 10.49 -12.44 -19.03
N THR A 291 9.89 -12.30 -20.20
CA THR A 291 9.30 -11.03 -20.65
C THR A 291 7.89 -11.22 -21.17
N LEU A 292 6.96 -10.40 -20.69
CA LEU A 292 5.59 -10.33 -21.17
C LEU A 292 5.30 -8.91 -21.69
N ALA A 293 4.93 -8.80 -22.97
CA ALA A 293 4.34 -7.57 -23.49
C ALA A 293 2.90 -7.44 -23.00
N LEU A 294 2.56 -6.32 -22.37
CA LEU A 294 1.26 -6.07 -21.75
C LEU A 294 0.32 -5.34 -22.72
N MET A 295 0.86 -4.40 -23.51
CA MET A 295 0.16 -3.79 -24.63
C MET A 295 0.43 -4.57 -25.92
N SER A 296 -0.62 -4.87 -26.69
CA SER A 296 -0.41 -5.27 -28.07
C SER A 296 0.13 -4.06 -28.81
N THR A 297 1.34 -4.15 -29.37
CA THR A 297 1.72 -3.27 -30.47
C THR A 297 0.72 -3.52 -31.58
N GLY A 298 -0.31 -2.67 -31.64
CA GLY A 298 -1.20 -2.62 -32.79
C GLY A 298 -0.31 -2.41 -34.00
N LYS A 299 -0.24 -3.42 -34.87
CA LYS A 299 0.24 -3.22 -36.24
C LYS A 299 -0.61 -2.09 -36.81
N GLN A 300 0.00 -0.91 -36.96
CA GLN A 300 -0.47 0.06 -37.93
C GLN A 300 -0.26 -0.58 -39.30
N GLU A 301 -1.35 -1.09 -39.88
CA GLU A 301 -1.50 -1.29 -41.33
C GLU A 301 -2.39 -0.17 -41.87
#